data_AF-A0A368ZIN2-F1
#
_entry.id   AF-A0A368ZIN2-F1
#
_cell.length_a   1.000
_cell.length_b   1.000
_cell.length_c   1.000
_cell.angle_alpha   90.00
_cell.angle_beta   90.00
_cell.angle_gamma   90.00
#
_symmetry.space_group_name_H-M   'P 1'
#
loop_
_entity.id
_entity.type
_entity.pdbx_description
1 polymer ?
#
loop_
_entity_poly.entity_id
_entity_poly.type
_entity_poly.pdbx_seq_one_letter_code
_entity_poly.pdbx_strand_id
1 'polypeptide(L)'
;MKSLIIFLCFCFQLSFAQKELKHEVYFETDQHDIPETEHSRLLLFLSKIKDINIEKVTIYGFTDDRGSDNYNLVLSQNRADAIKKVFSDNKFDESKMTNVDGKGKILVNIIKENDLNKIRGLNRKVEIIVTPLSPPEPVVVEAPKPESTEDLLKGDLKEGDKILLENLLFRTGYSYLTKESKLVLDRIAEILAKRTNIYFTIEGHVCCTQGQRDAVDRKTKKRNLSLARAKYIYDYLIDKGVKHYRMKFAGMRRKYPLGGEPELDRRVEIVVTRVYDED
;
A
#
# COMPACT_ATOMS: atom_id res chain seq x y z
N MET A 1 -8.20 -59.43 -4.39
CA MET A 1 -8.45 -58.63 -5.61
C MET A 1 -8.82 -57.22 -5.19
N LYS A 2 -7.99 -56.28 -5.65
CA LYS A 2 -8.17 -54.83 -5.89
C LYS A 2 -9.18 -54.03 -5.04
N SER A 3 -8.58 -53.18 -4.21
CA SER A 3 -9.02 -51.89 -3.67
C SER A 3 -10.05 -51.13 -4.53
N LEU A 4 -11.04 -50.53 -3.86
CA LEU A 4 -11.75 -49.36 -4.35
C LEU A 4 -12.04 -48.40 -3.18
N ILE A 5 -11.02 -47.69 -2.73
CA ILE A 5 -11.18 -46.53 -1.84
C ILE A 5 -11.60 -45.35 -2.73
N ILE A 6 -12.89 -45.02 -2.69
CA ILE A 6 -13.43 -43.81 -3.31
C ILE A 6 -13.08 -42.64 -2.38
N PHE A 7 -12.00 -41.94 -2.70
CA PHE A 7 -11.63 -40.69 -2.03
C PHE A 7 -12.54 -39.58 -2.57
N LEU A 8 -13.66 -39.35 -1.88
CA LEU A 8 -14.55 -38.22 -2.14
C LEU A 8 -13.82 -36.94 -1.72
N CYS A 9 -13.08 -36.35 -2.66
CA CYS A 9 -12.37 -35.09 -2.47
C CYS A 9 -13.42 -33.96 -2.41
N PHE A 10 -13.98 -33.75 -1.23
CA PHE A 10 -14.86 -32.63 -0.92
C PHE A 10 -14.00 -31.37 -0.96
N CYS A 11 -13.88 -30.77 -2.14
CA CYS A 11 -13.28 -29.45 -2.33
C CYS A 11 -14.20 -28.45 -1.61
N PHE A 12 -13.92 -28.20 -0.34
CA PHE A 12 -14.49 -27.10 0.42
C PHE A 12 -13.96 -25.81 -0.23
N GLN A 13 -14.65 -25.35 -1.28
CA GLN A 13 -14.48 -24.00 -1.77
C GLN A 13 -15.06 -23.08 -0.70
N LEU A 14 -14.22 -22.67 0.24
CA LEU A 14 -14.51 -21.56 1.13
C LEU A 14 -14.63 -20.32 0.24
N SER A 15 -15.86 -20.08 -0.22
CA SER A 15 -16.24 -18.80 -0.80
C SER A 15 -16.21 -17.81 0.35
N PHE A 16 -15.12 -17.06 0.47
CA PHE A 16 -15.04 -15.92 1.38
C PHE A 16 -16.02 -14.86 0.85
N ALA A 17 -17.26 -14.89 1.34
CA ALA A 17 -18.21 -13.81 1.11
C ALA A 17 -17.66 -12.55 1.78
N GLN A 18 -17.27 -11.56 0.99
CA GLN A 18 -16.78 -10.30 1.50
C GLN A 18 -17.94 -9.54 2.14
N LYS A 19 -17.79 -9.16 3.42
CA LYS A 19 -18.84 -8.49 4.19
C LYS A 19 -18.84 -6.98 3.87
N GLU A 20 -19.88 -6.53 3.17
CA GLU A 20 -20.15 -5.11 2.97
C GLU A 20 -20.40 -4.40 4.31
N LEU A 21 -19.90 -3.17 4.45
CA LEU A 21 -20.20 -2.30 5.59
C LEU A 21 -21.30 -1.33 5.20
N LYS A 22 -22.38 -1.31 5.98
CA LYS A 22 -23.56 -0.48 5.69
C LYS A 22 -23.77 0.54 6.79
N HIS A 23 -24.15 1.75 6.39
CA HIS A 23 -24.58 2.81 7.29
C HIS A 23 -25.79 3.53 6.69
N GLU A 24 -26.74 3.89 7.54
CA GLU A 24 -27.92 4.65 7.14
C GLU A 24 -27.90 6.00 7.85
N VAL A 25 -28.22 7.05 7.08
CA VAL A 25 -28.36 8.42 7.58
C VAL A 25 -29.78 8.88 7.34
N TYR A 26 -30.49 9.30 8.39
CA TYR A 26 -31.90 9.71 8.30
C TYR A 26 -32.05 11.22 8.14
N PHE A 27 -33.13 11.63 7.47
CA PHE A 27 -33.42 13.02 7.14
C PHE A 27 -34.82 13.43 7.60
N GLU A 28 -34.95 14.72 7.91
CA GLU A 28 -36.25 15.33 8.18
C GLU A 28 -37.12 15.41 6.92
N THR A 29 -38.42 15.62 7.15
CA THR A 29 -39.36 15.79 6.03
C THR A 29 -38.95 16.99 5.20
N ASP A 30 -38.86 16.80 3.88
CA ASP A 30 -38.58 17.87 2.92
C ASP A 30 -37.18 18.52 3.04
N GLN A 31 -36.27 17.91 3.80
CA GLN A 31 -34.92 18.44 4.01
C GLN A 31 -33.85 17.53 3.40
N HIS A 32 -32.73 18.13 2.99
CA HIS A 32 -31.52 17.42 2.57
C HIS A 32 -30.29 17.78 3.40
N ASP A 33 -30.42 18.71 4.34
CA ASP A 33 -29.41 18.95 5.36
C ASP A 33 -29.36 17.78 6.34
N ILE A 34 -28.15 17.37 6.70
CA ILE A 34 -27.92 16.24 7.60
C ILE A 34 -28.13 16.74 9.04
N PRO A 35 -29.07 16.16 9.81
CA PRO A 35 -29.25 16.51 11.22
C PRO A 35 -27.94 16.31 12.01
N GLU A 36 -27.67 17.16 13.01
CA GLU A 36 -26.41 17.15 13.76
C GLU A 36 -26.10 15.78 14.42
N THR A 37 -27.14 15.11 14.92
CA THR A 37 -27.05 13.76 15.49
C THR A 37 -26.61 12.73 14.46
N GLU A 38 -27.17 12.79 13.26
CA GLU A 38 -26.84 11.89 12.16
C GLU A 38 -25.47 12.23 11.54
N HIS A 39 -25.11 13.51 11.49
CA HIS A 39 -23.78 13.95 11.09
C HIS A 39 -22.71 13.35 12.04
N SER A 40 -22.93 13.40 13.35
CA SER A 40 -22.03 12.80 14.34
C SER A 40 -21.91 11.28 14.18
N ARG A 41 -23.02 10.59 13.90
CA ARG A 41 -23.03 9.14 13.62
C ARG A 41 -22.30 8.79 12.32
N LEU A 42 -22.47 9.61 11.30
CA LEU A 42 -21.77 9.47 10.03
C LEU A 42 -20.26 9.62 10.22
N LEU A 43 -19.79 10.63 10.97
CA LEU A 43 -18.36 10.78 11.30
C LEU A 43 -17.81 9.57 12.05
N LEU A 44 -18.57 9.01 13.01
CA LEU A 44 -18.18 7.77 13.70
C LEU A 44 -18.13 6.56 12.77
N PHE A 45 -18.98 6.51 11.75
CA PHE A 45 -18.90 5.49 10.70
C PHE A 45 -17.64 5.70 9.84
N LEU A 46 -17.38 6.94 9.39
CA LEU A 46 -16.18 7.30 8.63
C LEU A 46 -14.89 6.93 9.38
N SER A 47 -14.83 7.16 10.69
CA SER A 47 -13.67 6.79 11.49
C SER A 47 -13.43 5.27 11.54
N LYS A 48 -14.49 4.45 11.49
CA LYS A 48 -14.38 2.98 11.47
C LYS A 48 -13.89 2.42 10.13
N ILE A 49 -14.16 3.14 9.03
CA ILE A 49 -13.78 2.71 7.67
C ILE A 49 -12.50 3.38 7.18
N LYS A 50 -11.96 4.35 7.93
CA LYS A 50 -10.77 5.11 7.53
C LYS A 50 -9.54 4.23 7.29
N ASP A 51 -9.37 3.20 8.10
CA ASP A 51 -8.22 2.29 8.04
C ASP A 51 -8.50 1.05 7.16
N ILE A 52 -9.64 1.03 6.46
CA ILE A 52 -10.04 -0.06 5.58
C ILE A 52 -9.63 0.30 4.15
N ASN A 53 -9.01 -0.63 3.42
CA ASN A 53 -8.79 -0.44 1.98
C ASN A 53 -10.13 -0.58 1.25
N ILE A 54 -10.67 0.54 0.77
CA ILE A 54 -12.00 0.61 0.14
C ILE A 54 -11.85 0.37 -1.37
N GLU A 55 -12.54 -0.64 -1.88
CA GLU A 55 -12.69 -0.86 -3.31
C GLU A 55 -13.71 0.11 -3.90
N LYS A 56 -14.87 0.17 -3.25
CA LYS A 56 -16.04 0.86 -3.78
C LYS A 56 -16.90 1.42 -2.65
N VAL A 57 -17.34 2.65 -2.81
CA VAL A 57 -18.39 3.30 -2.02
C VAL A 57 -19.59 3.52 -2.93
N THR A 58 -20.77 3.19 -2.39
CA THR A 58 -22.06 3.40 -3.03
C THR A 58 -22.96 4.18 -2.08
N ILE A 59 -23.61 5.22 -2.59
CA ILE A 59 -24.48 6.12 -1.83
C ILE A 59 -25.82 6.17 -2.55
N TYR A 60 -26.90 5.75 -1.87
CA TYR A 60 -28.25 5.77 -2.41
C TYR A 60 -29.18 6.59 -1.53
N GLY A 61 -29.71 7.68 -2.08
CA GLY A 61 -30.66 8.53 -1.38
C GLY A 61 -32.10 8.12 -1.64
N PHE A 62 -32.95 8.26 -0.63
CA PHE A 62 -34.36 7.92 -0.68
C PHE A 62 -35.24 8.97 0.01
N THR A 63 -36.52 8.99 -0.37
CA THR A 63 -37.57 9.77 0.29
C THR A 63 -38.73 8.89 0.73
N ASP A 64 -39.67 9.46 1.49
CA ASP A 64 -40.93 8.80 1.80
C ASP A 64 -41.93 8.84 0.62
N ASP A 65 -43.09 8.22 0.78
CA ASP A 65 -44.09 7.99 -0.25
C ASP A 65 -44.79 9.26 -0.76
N ARG A 66 -44.57 10.42 -0.11
CA ARG A 66 -45.30 11.66 -0.39
C ARG A 66 -44.60 12.52 -1.43
N GLY A 67 -45.37 13.33 -2.15
CA GLY A 67 -44.85 14.22 -3.19
C GLY A 67 -44.78 13.58 -4.57
N SER A 68 -44.45 14.38 -5.59
CA SER A 68 -44.32 13.89 -6.97
C SER A 68 -43.05 13.09 -7.17
N ASP A 69 -43.03 12.20 -8.16
CA ASP A 69 -41.86 11.35 -8.44
C ASP A 69 -40.64 12.18 -8.84
N ASN A 70 -40.84 13.20 -9.69
CA ASN A 70 -39.76 14.10 -10.10
C ASN A 70 -39.19 14.88 -8.92
N TYR A 71 -40.05 15.38 -8.03
CA TYR A 71 -39.62 16.08 -6.82
C TYR A 71 -38.77 15.18 -5.92
N ASN A 72 -39.28 13.97 -5.64
CA ASN A 72 -38.62 13.00 -4.79
C ASN A 72 -37.29 12.52 -5.37
N LEU A 73 -37.19 12.39 -6.69
CA LEU A 73 -35.95 12.04 -7.36
C LEU A 73 -34.87 13.11 -7.09
N VAL A 74 -35.20 14.39 -7.30
CA VAL A 74 -34.29 15.51 -7.02
C VAL A 74 -33.93 15.59 -5.54
N LEU A 75 -34.91 15.51 -4.63
CA LEU A 75 -34.65 15.56 -3.19
C LEU A 75 -33.75 14.41 -2.73
N SER A 76 -33.99 13.20 -3.24
CA SER A 76 -33.17 12.04 -2.93
C SER A 76 -31.73 12.17 -3.45
N GLN A 77 -31.53 12.80 -4.63
CA GLN A 77 -30.21 13.08 -5.16
C GLN A 77 -29.46 14.09 -4.30
N ASN A 78 -30.12 15.20 -3.94
CA ASN A 78 -29.52 16.23 -3.08
C ASN A 78 -29.05 15.65 -1.73
N ARG A 79 -29.80 14.70 -1.16
CA ARG A 79 -29.39 13.97 0.05
C ARG A 79 -28.15 13.10 -0.18
N ALA A 80 -28.09 12.38 -1.29
CA ALA A 80 -26.91 11.59 -1.64
C ALA A 80 -25.68 12.48 -1.84
N ASP A 81 -25.85 13.64 -2.47
CA ASP A 81 -24.79 14.62 -2.69
C ASP A 81 -24.31 15.27 -1.38
N ALA A 82 -25.21 15.52 -0.42
CA ALA A 82 -24.84 15.99 0.91
C ALA A 82 -23.93 14.99 1.62
N ILE A 83 -24.24 13.69 1.55
CA ILE A 83 -23.39 12.63 2.10
C ILE A 83 -22.06 12.56 1.35
N LYS A 84 -22.08 12.61 0.01
CA LYS A 84 -20.86 12.66 -0.82
C LYS A 84 -19.94 13.79 -0.35
N LYS A 85 -20.49 14.98 -0.11
CA LYS A 85 -19.72 16.13 0.39
C LYS A 85 -19.05 15.85 1.73
N VAL A 86 -19.75 15.21 2.68
CA VAL A 86 -19.14 14.84 3.98
C VAL A 86 -17.97 13.87 3.80
N PHE A 87 -18.08 12.91 2.88
CA PHE A 87 -16.95 12.03 2.56
C PHE A 87 -15.76 12.81 1.98
N SER A 88 -15.99 13.70 1.00
CA SER A 88 -14.94 14.55 0.40
C SER A 88 -14.27 15.45 1.43
N ASP A 89 -15.05 16.10 2.31
CA ASP A 89 -14.54 16.97 3.39
C ASP A 89 -13.65 16.19 4.39
N ASN A 90 -13.91 14.88 4.55
CA ASN A 90 -13.14 13.96 5.38
C ASN A 90 -12.00 13.25 4.62
N LYS A 91 -11.62 13.74 3.43
CA LYS A 91 -10.49 13.26 2.62
C LYS A 91 -10.62 11.82 2.11
N PHE A 92 -11.85 11.32 1.95
CA PHE A 92 -12.06 10.08 1.22
C PHE A 92 -11.88 10.32 -0.29
N ASP A 93 -11.29 9.34 -0.97
CA ASP A 93 -11.05 9.42 -2.42
C ASP A 93 -12.38 9.34 -3.19
N GLU A 94 -12.74 10.43 -3.88
CA GLU A 94 -13.94 10.50 -4.71
C GLU A 94 -13.93 9.46 -5.85
N SER A 95 -12.75 9.02 -6.30
CA SER A 95 -12.64 8.00 -7.36
C SER A 95 -13.24 6.66 -6.96
N LYS A 96 -13.33 6.39 -5.65
CA LYS A 96 -13.93 5.19 -5.07
C LYS A 96 -15.45 5.27 -4.96
N MET A 97 -16.04 6.46 -5.10
CA MET A 97 -17.48 6.68 -5.05
C MET A 97 -18.11 6.38 -6.40
N THR A 98 -18.26 5.09 -6.69
CA THR A 98 -18.70 4.63 -8.02
C THR A 98 -20.16 4.94 -8.33
N ASN A 99 -21.01 5.12 -7.31
CA ASN A 99 -22.44 5.35 -7.45
C ASN A 99 -22.89 6.33 -6.36
N VAL A 100 -23.46 7.47 -6.77
CA VAL A 100 -24.06 8.48 -5.89
C VAL A 100 -25.38 8.90 -6.52
N ASP A 101 -26.44 8.14 -6.23
CA ASP A 101 -27.71 8.26 -6.94
C ASP A 101 -28.88 8.49 -5.97
N GLY A 102 -29.73 9.45 -6.31
CA GLY A 102 -31.08 9.53 -5.78
C GLY A 102 -31.97 8.44 -6.39
N LYS A 103 -32.63 7.64 -5.56
CA LYS A 103 -33.55 6.57 -5.99
C LYS A 103 -35.03 6.97 -5.89
N GLY A 104 -35.32 8.18 -5.42
CA GLY A 104 -36.68 8.68 -5.24
C GLY A 104 -37.40 8.05 -4.04
N LYS A 105 -38.73 7.93 -4.15
CA LYS A 105 -39.60 7.52 -3.05
C LYS A 105 -39.60 6.02 -2.78
N ILE A 106 -39.60 5.64 -1.51
CA ILE A 106 -39.83 4.26 -1.05
C ILE A 106 -41.30 4.10 -0.64
N LEU A 107 -41.92 3.01 -1.09
CA LEU A 107 -43.29 2.66 -0.72
C LEU A 107 -43.38 2.17 0.74
N VAL A 108 -44.48 2.49 1.41
CA VAL A 108 -44.70 2.20 2.84
C VAL A 108 -44.84 0.71 3.20
N ASN A 109 -44.99 -0.18 2.21
CA ASN A 109 -45.23 -1.60 2.41
C ASN A 109 -43.96 -2.46 2.54
N ILE A 110 -42.78 -1.84 2.49
CA ILE A 110 -41.49 -2.55 2.49
C ILE A 110 -41.02 -2.88 3.93
N ILE A 111 -41.33 -2.01 4.89
CA ILE A 111 -40.88 -2.14 6.29
C ILE A 111 -41.97 -2.79 7.14
N LYS A 112 -41.59 -3.77 7.96
CA LYS A 112 -42.48 -4.42 8.95
C LYS A 112 -42.64 -3.55 10.20
N GLU A 113 -43.35 -2.44 10.06
CA GLU A 113 -43.73 -1.53 11.15
C GLU A 113 -45.19 -1.12 10.95
N ASN A 114 -45.93 -0.91 12.04
CA ASN A 114 -47.36 -0.62 12.02
C ASN A 114 -47.64 0.90 12.04
N ASP A 115 -46.69 1.70 12.53
CA ASP A 115 -46.81 3.16 12.55
C ASP A 115 -46.31 3.79 11.24
N LEU A 116 -47.24 4.36 10.48
CA LEU A 116 -46.95 5.04 9.21
C LEU A 116 -45.94 6.17 9.34
N ASN A 117 -45.94 6.93 10.44
CA ASN A 117 -44.99 8.03 10.62
C ASN A 117 -43.57 7.51 10.83
N LYS A 118 -43.43 6.40 11.55
CA LYS A 118 -42.13 5.72 11.72
C LYS A 118 -41.63 5.14 10.41
N ILE A 119 -42.49 4.46 9.64
CA ILE A 119 -42.14 3.93 8.31
C ILE A 119 -41.60 5.05 7.42
N ARG A 120 -42.30 6.18 7.37
CA ARG A 120 -41.87 7.35 6.59
C ARG A 120 -40.53 7.90 7.07
N GLY A 121 -40.33 7.98 8.39
CA GLY A 121 -39.05 8.36 8.98
C GLY A 121 -37.91 7.44 8.54
N LEU A 122 -38.13 6.13 8.57
CA LEU A 122 -37.15 5.13 8.17
C LEU A 122 -36.88 5.12 6.65
N ASN A 123 -37.85 5.53 5.85
CA ASN A 123 -37.71 5.65 4.38
C ASN A 123 -36.96 6.92 3.97
N ARG A 124 -37.00 7.99 4.76
CA ARG A 124 -36.20 9.20 4.51
C ARG A 124 -34.75 8.97 4.94
N LYS A 125 -34.03 8.19 4.15
CA LYS A 125 -32.65 7.83 4.44
C LYS A 125 -31.74 7.93 3.23
N VAL A 126 -30.44 8.00 3.51
CA VAL A 126 -29.40 7.65 2.57
C VAL A 126 -28.73 6.38 3.07
N GLU A 127 -28.64 5.37 2.21
CA GLU A 127 -27.90 4.16 2.46
C GLU A 127 -26.49 4.28 1.88
N ILE A 128 -25.50 4.02 2.72
CA ILE A 128 -24.09 4.02 2.37
C ILE A 128 -23.61 2.59 2.46
N ILE A 129 -23.04 2.09 1.36
CA ILE A 129 -22.49 0.75 1.27
C ILE A 129 -21.01 0.88 0.88
N VAL A 130 -20.15 0.39 1.77
CA VAL A 130 -18.71 0.37 1.58
C VAL A 130 -18.29 -1.08 1.35
N THR A 131 -17.76 -1.34 0.17
CA THR A 131 -17.17 -2.60 -0.22
C THR A 131 -15.66 -2.48 0.00
N PRO A 132 -15.07 -3.25 0.93
CA PRO A 132 -13.62 -3.30 1.07
C PRO A 132 -13.00 -3.89 -0.20
N LEU A 133 -11.68 -3.83 -0.35
CA LEU A 133 -10.96 -4.55 -1.40
C LEU A 133 -10.71 -6.01 -0.96
N SER A 134 -11.11 -7.01 -1.77
CA SER A 134 -10.83 -8.44 -1.53
C SER A 134 -10.18 -9.13 -2.75
N PRO A 135 -9.19 -10.04 -2.55
CA PRO A 135 -8.54 -10.33 -1.28
C PRO A 135 -7.90 -9.05 -0.74
N PRO A 136 -7.87 -8.86 0.59
CA PRO A 136 -7.19 -7.70 1.14
C PRO A 136 -5.82 -7.66 0.47
N GLU A 137 -5.48 -6.54 -0.18
CA GLU A 137 -4.07 -6.21 -0.35
C GLU A 137 -3.46 -6.48 1.02
N PRO A 138 -2.44 -7.36 1.10
CA PRO A 138 -1.95 -7.92 2.35
C PRO A 138 -1.91 -6.78 3.35
N VAL A 139 -2.78 -6.88 4.37
CA VAL A 139 -2.94 -5.84 5.38
C VAL A 139 -1.53 -5.55 5.83
N VAL A 140 -1.01 -4.36 5.47
CA VAL A 140 0.14 -3.79 6.12
C VAL A 140 -0.40 -3.42 7.49
N VAL A 141 -0.59 -4.45 8.33
CA VAL A 141 -0.43 -4.31 9.75
C VAL A 141 0.90 -3.60 9.85
N GLU A 142 0.96 -2.50 10.57
CA GLU A 142 2.23 -2.00 11.09
C GLU A 142 2.80 -3.06 12.05
N ALA A 143 3.22 -4.21 11.51
CA ALA A 143 4.54 -4.72 11.84
C ALA A 143 5.49 -3.54 11.60
N PRO A 144 6.54 -3.35 12.43
CA PRO A 144 7.55 -2.35 12.14
C PRO A 144 7.84 -2.47 10.65
N LYS A 145 7.52 -1.39 9.91
CA LYS A 145 7.79 -1.27 8.47
C LYS A 145 9.16 -1.91 8.30
N PRO A 146 9.39 -2.90 7.40
CA PRO A 146 10.75 -3.37 7.16
C PRO A 146 11.53 -2.09 6.94
N GLU A 147 12.42 -1.77 7.89
CA GLU A 147 12.96 -0.42 7.99
C GLU A 147 13.53 -0.14 6.60
N SER A 148 12.97 0.85 5.89
CA SER A 148 13.42 1.09 4.52
C SER A 148 14.92 1.33 4.57
N THR A 149 15.66 1.06 3.49
CA THR A 149 17.10 1.34 3.47
C THR A 149 17.41 2.74 4.02
N GLU A 150 16.57 3.72 3.70
CA GLU A 150 16.66 5.09 4.21
C GLU A 150 16.39 5.22 5.72
N ASP A 151 15.48 4.43 6.30
CA ASP A 151 15.17 4.42 7.73
C ASP A 151 16.28 3.73 8.53
N LEU A 152 16.76 2.56 8.08
CA LEU A 152 17.94 1.87 8.64
C LEU A 152 19.15 2.80 8.67
N LEU A 153 19.40 3.49 7.55
CA LEU A 153 20.53 4.41 7.43
C LEU A 153 20.39 5.70 8.25
N LYS A 154 19.20 6.02 8.77
CA LYS A 154 18.99 7.15 9.69
C LYS A 154 19.02 6.73 11.16
N GLY A 155 18.67 5.49 11.45
CA GLY A 155 18.60 4.94 12.80
C GLY A 155 19.97 4.66 13.43
N ASP A 156 19.94 3.98 14.57
CA ASP A 156 21.15 3.58 15.28
C ASP A 156 21.80 2.38 14.59
N LEU A 157 23.03 2.58 14.09
CA LEU A 157 23.81 1.56 13.41
C LEU A 157 24.93 1.05 14.31
N LYS A 158 25.20 -0.25 14.21
CA LYS A 158 26.29 -0.94 14.90
C LYS A 158 27.28 -1.51 13.91
N GLU A 159 28.51 -1.71 14.36
CA GLU A 159 29.52 -2.41 13.58
C GLU A 159 29.04 -3.84 13.23
N GLY A 160 29.12 -4.19 11.95
CA GLY A 160 28.65 -5.47 11.41
C GLY A 160 27.26 -5.44 10.78
N ASP A 161 26.50 -4.35 10.96
CA ASP A 161 25.15 -4.24 10.38
C ASP A 161 25.20 -4.32 8.86
N LYS A 162 24.34 -5.17 8.30
CA LYS A 162 24.20 -5.37 6.85
C LYS A 162 22.89 -4.77 6.38
N ILE A 163 23.00 -3.70 5.61
CA ILE A 163 21.86 -2.94 5.11
C ILE A 163 21.73 -3.24 3.62
N LEU A 164 20.63 -3.88 3.25
CA LEU A 164 20.29 -4.09 1.85
C LEU A 164 19.91 -2.75 1.21
N LEU A 165 20.49 -2.43 0.05
CA LEU A 165 20.05 -1.29 -0.73
C LEU A 165 18.86 -1.68 -1.60
N GLU A 166 17.67 -1.51 -1.05
CA GLU A 166 16.41 -1.88 -1.68
C GLU A 166 16.14 -1.04 -2.93
N ASN A 167 15.42 -1.62 -3.89
CA ASN A 167 15.01 -0.95 -5.13
C ASN A 167 16.16 -0.43 -6.01
N LEU A 168 17.38 -0.93 -5.81
CA LEU A 168 18.53 -0.68 -6.70
C LEU A 168 18.64 -1.75 -7.80
N LEU A 169 17.98 -1.49 -8.91
CA LEU A 169 18.00 -2.34 -10.10
C LEU A 169 19.16 -1.95 -11.03
N PHE A 170 20.00 -2.93 -11.30
CA PHE A 170 21.03 -2.86 -12.34
C PHE A 170 20.45 -3.31 -13.68
N ARG A 171 20.89 -2.70 -14.78
CA ARG A 171 20.55 -3.21 -16.11
C ARG A 171 21.15 -4.61 -16.30
N THR A 172 20.40 -5.52 -16.90
CA THR A 172 20.72 -6.95 -16.95
C THR A 172 22.09 -7.22 -17.56
N GLY A 173 23.00 -7.80 -16.75
CA GLY A 173 24.38 -8.11 -17.14
C GLY A 173 25.32 -6.90 -17.20
N TYR A 174 24.91 -5.73 -16.71
CA TYR A 174 25.70 -4.51 -16.64
C TYR A 174 25.90 -4.05 -15.19
N SER A 175 26.90 -3.18 -15.03
CA SER A 175 27.28 -2.54 -13.75
C SER A 175 26.56 -1.22 -13.48
N TYR A 176 25.80 -0.66 -14.43
CA TYR A 176 25.07 0.60 -14.26
C TYR A 176 23.59 0.39 -13.87
N LEU A 177 23.08 1.33 -13.07
CA LEU A 177 21.70 1.37 -12.59
C LEU A 177 20.71 1.86 -13.66
N THR A 178 19.42 1.52 -13.48
CA THR A 178 18.32 2.15 -14.23
C THR A 178 18.13 3.61 -13.80
N LYS A 179 17.29 4.37 -14.53
CA LYS A 179 17.02 5.77 -14.21
C LYS A 179 16.27 5.89 -12.88
N GLU A 180 15.31 5.01 -12.63
CA GLU A 180 14.52 5.00 -11.39
C GLU A 180 15.41 4.70 -10.18
N SER A 181 16.31 3.71 -10.29
CA SER A 181 17.21 3.35 -9.19
C SER A 181 18.28 4.40 -8.88
N LYS A 182 18.63 5.27 -9.83
CA LYS A 182 19.47 6.44 -9.53
C LYS A 182 18.79 7.41 -8.55
N LEU A 183 17.48 7.63 -8.68
CA LEU A 183 16.71 8.48 -7.76
C LEU A 183 16.69 7.91 -6.34
N VAL A 184 16.67 6.57 -6.21
CA VAL A 184 16.78 5.90 -4.91
C VAL A 184 18.18 6.10 -4.32
N LEU A 185 19.21 5.88 -5.14
CA LEU A 185 20.59 6.08 -4.71
C LEU A 185 20.91 7.53 -4.34
N ASP A 186 20.27 8.52 -4.98
CA ASP A 186 20.39 9.92 -4.61
C ASP A 186 19.98 10.18 -3.16
N ARG A 187 18.82 9.64 -2.73
CA ARG A 187 18.34 9.78 -1.34
C ARG A 187 19.27 9.09 -0.34
N ILE A 188 19.76 7.89 -0.68
CA ILE A 188 20.73 7.16 0.14
C ILE A 188 22.03 7.96 0.28
N ALA A 189 22.51 8.55 -0.82
CA ALA A 189 23.71 9.36 -0.82
C ALA A 189 23.59 10.61 0.05
N GLU A 190 22.43 11.28 0.02
CA GLU A 190 22.15 12.43 0.89
C GLU A 190 22.23 12.07 2.38
N ILE A 191 21.71 10.90 2.77
CA ILE A 191 21.77 10.42 4.16
C ILE A 191 23.22 10.12 4.56
N LEU A 192 23.96 9.38 3.72
CA LEU A 192 25.34 8.99 3.97
C LEU A 192 26.34 10.16 3.91
N ALA A 193 25.99 11.23 3.19
CA ALA A 193 26.76 12.47 3.15
C ALA A 193 26.58 13.28 4.43
N LYS A 194 25.36 13.27 5.01
CA LYS A 194 25.06 13.95 6.29
C LYS A 194 25.67 13.22 7.50
N ARG A 195 25.56 11.89 7.55
CA ARG A 195 26.06 11.10 8.69
C ARG A 195 27.56 10.82 8.58
N THR A 196 28.39 11.77 8.99
CA THR A 196 29.85 11.71 8.82
C THR A 196 30.60 10.79 9.79
N ASN A 197 29.89 10.09 10.67
CA ASN A 197 30.43 9.15 11.66
C ASN A 197 30.44 7.65 11.24
N ILE A 198 29.72 7.27 10.18
CA ILE A 198 29.65 5.86 9.72
C ILE A 198 30.71 5.50 8.67
N TYR A 199 31.45 4.41 8.88
CA TYR A 199 32.36 3.80 7.91
C TYR A 199 31.81 2.47 7.44
N PHE A 200 31.85 2.19 6.14
CA PHE A 200 31.19 1.00 5.59
C PHE A 200 31.86 0.42 4.34
N THR A 201 31.54 -0.83 4.04
CA THR A 201 31.92 -1.54 2.83
C THR A 201 30.71 -1.82 1.97
N ILE A 202 30.77 -1.48 0.69
CA ILE A 202 29.74 -1.75 -0.30
C ILE A 202 30.00 -3.14 -0.90
N GLU A 203 29.12 -4.09 -0.66
CA GLU A 203 29.23 -5.47 -1.13
C GLU A 203 28.30 -5.71 -2.32
N GLY A 204 28.87 -6.08 -3.46
CA GLY A 204 28.11 -6.41 -4.66
C GLY A 204 27.89 -7.91 -4.80
N HIS A 205 26.68 -8.32 -5.17
CA HIS A 205 26.29 -9.72 -5.35
C HIS A 205 25.79 -9.97 -6.78
N VAL A 206 25.93 -11.21 -7.24
CA VAL A 206 25.42 -11.64 -8.55
C VAL A 206 24.72 -12.98 -8.44
N CYS A 207 23.68 -13.17 -9.25
CA CYS A 207 23.03 -14.47 -9.39
C CYS A 207 23.80 -15.41 -10.33
N CYS A 208 23.56 -16.72 -10.13
CA CYS A 208 23.51 -17.72 -11.19
C CYS A 208 24.87 -18.14 -11.78
N THR A 209 25.97 -17.85 -11.09
CA THR A 209 27.28 -18.41 -11.43
C THR A 209 27.52 -19.75 -10.74
N GLN A 210 28.37 -20.60 -11.33
CA GLN A 210 28.83 -21.84 -10.70
C GLN A 210 29.85 -21.51 -9.59
N GLY A 211 29.35 -21.13 -8.41
CA GLY A 211 29.97 -21.10 -7.07
C GLY A 211 31.24 -20.26 -6.87
N GLN A 212 32.24 -20.41 -7.73
CA GLN A 212 33.57 -19.85 -7.53
C GLN A 212 33.88 -18.64 -8.42
N ARG A 213 33.24 -18.57 -9.60
CA ARG A 213 33.50 -17.53 -10.60
C ARG A 213 32.48 -16.39 -10.49
N ASP A 214 32.93 -15.17 -10.68
CA ASP A 214 32.05 -13.99 -10.79
C ASP A 214 31.35 -13.97 -12.16
N ALA A 215 30.27 -13.21 -12.26
CA ALA A 215 29.55 -13.00 -13.50
C ALA A 215 30.33 -12.07 -14.45
N VAL A 216 30.06 -12.19 -15.74
CA VAL A 216 30.69 -11.38 -16.78
C VAL A 216 29.97 -10.04 -16.87
N ASP A 217 30.70 -8.93 -16.78
CA ASP A 217 30.16 -7.62 -17.15
C ASP A 217 30.07 -7.56 -18.67
N ARG A 218 28.86 -7.39 -19.20
CA ARG A 218 28.59 -7.36 -20.65
C ARG A 218 29.30 -6.22 -21.36
N LYS A 219 29.61 -5.11 -20.68
CA LYS A 219 30.33 -3.96 -21.24
C LYS A 219 31.81 -4.26 -21.40
N THR A 220 32.46 -4.73 -20.34
CA THR A 220 33.93 -4.91 -20.33
C THR A 220 34.37 -6.32 -20.72
N LYS A 221 33.44 -7.28 -20.79
CA LYS A 221 33.67 -8.72 -20.99
C LYS A 221 34.53 -9.39 -19.92
N LYS A 222 34.81 -8.70 -18.81
CA LYS A 222 35.59 -9.23 -17.68
C LYS A 222 34.67 -9.95 -16.69
N ARG A 223 35.16 -11.02 -16.06
CA ARG A 223 34.47 -11.78 -14.99
C ARG A 223 34.65 -11.10 -13.64
N ASN A 224 34.05 -9.92 -13.48
CA ASN A 224 34.13 -9.11 -12.27
C ASN A 224 32.85 -8.30 -12.01
N LEU A 225 31.68 -8.78 -12.46
CA LEU A 225 30.43 -8.02 -12.41
C LEU A 225 30.03 -7.62 -10.98
N SER A 226 30.21 -8.50 -10.00
CA SER A 226 29.89 -8.18 -8.60
C SER A 226 30.75 -7.02 -8.08
N LEU A 227 32.05 -7.04 -8.37
CA LEU A 227 32.99 -5.98 -8.04
C LEU A 227 32.68 -4.68 -8.79
N ALA A 228 32.35 -4.78 -10.08
CA ALA A 228 32.04 -3.64 -10.93
C ALA A 228 30.77 -2.90 -10.47
N ARG A 229 29.76 -3.64 -10.00
CA ARG A 229 28.54 -3.06 -9.40
C ARG A 229 28.83 -2.35 -8.09
N ALA A 230 29.58 -2.98 -7.19
CA ALA A 230 29.99 -2.35 -5.94
C ALA A 230 30.81 -1.07 -6.18
N LYS A 231 31.74 -1.12 -7.14
CA LYS A 231 32.52 0.05 -7.57
C LYS A 231 31.64 1.15 -8.16
N TYR A 232 30.65 0.81 -8.98
CA TYR A 232 29.74 1.79 -9.56
C TYR A 232 29.00 2.59 -8.47
N ILE A 233 28.53 1.91 -7.42
CA ILE A 233 27.88 2.57 -6.28
C ILE A 233 28.88 3.43 -5.50
N TYR A 234 30.09 2.92 -5.25
CA TYR A 234 31.17 3.67 -4.61
C TYR A 234 31.47 4.99 -5.34
N ASP A 235 31.69 4.92 -6.66
CA ASP A 235 31.98 6.09 -7.49
C ASP A 235 30.80 7.09 -7.47
N TYR A 236 29.56 6.58 -7.48
CA TYR A 236 28.35 7.41 -7.40
C TYR A 236 28.23 8.14 -6.06
N LEU A 237 28.49 7.46 -4.94
CA LEU A 237 28.42 8.08 -3.62
C LEU A 237 29.50 9.16 -3.44
N ILE A 238 30.69 8.98 -4.03
CA ILE A 238 31.72 10.02 -4.07
C ILE A 238 31.25 11.25 -4.82
N ASP A 239 30.68 11.08 -6.02
CA ASP A 239 30.13 12.16 -6.83
C ASP A 239 29.04 12.95 -6.08
N LYS A 240 28.28 12.26 -5.21
CA LYS A 240 27.24 12.84 -4.35
C LYS A 240 27.76 13.42 -3.03
N GLY A 241 29.07 13.40 -2.78
CA GLY A 241 29.71 14.06 -1.64
C GLY A 241 30.04 13.17 -0.45
N VAL A 242 29.82 11.86 -0.51
CA VAL A 242 30.25 10.93 0.54
C VAL A 242 31.78 10.77 0.46
N LYS A 243 32.48 11.01 1.56
CA LYS A 243 33.95 11.01 1.57
C LYS A 243 34.51 9.61 1.28
N HIS A 244 35.41 9.52 0.31
CA HIS A 244 35.97 8.26 -0.19
C HIS A 244 36.64 7.39 0.89
N TYR A 245 37.22 7.99 1.94
CA TYR A 245 37.93 7.28 3.02
C TYR A 245 36.98 6.58 4.00
N ARG A 246 35.69 6.94 3.99
CA ARG A 246 34.64 6.28 4.79
C ARG A 246 34.13 5.00 4.15
N MET A 247 34.50 4.76 2.90
CA MET A 247 33.89 3.72 2.07
C MET A 247 34.95 2.76 1.53
N LYS A 248 34.61 1.48 1.48
CA LYS A 248 35.30 0.47 0.67
C LYS A 248 34.27 -0.23 -0.23
N PHE A 249 34.73 -0.98 -1.22
CA PHE A 249 33.84 -1.79 -2.05
C PHE A 249 34.45 -3.17 -2.33
N ALA A 250 33.60 -4.20 -2.37
CA ALA A 250 34.01 -5.58 -2.58
C ALA A 250 33.00 -6.34 -3.45
N GLY A 251 33.49 -7.25 -4.28
CA GLY A 251 32.66 -8.15 -5.07
C GLY A 251 32.51 -9.51 -4.39
N MET A 252 31.30 -9.86 -3.98
CA MET A 252 31.00 -11.08 -3.23
C MET A 252 30.59 -12.26 -4.11
N ARG A 253 30.55 -12.06 -5.44
CA ARG A 253 30.18 -13.10 -6.41
C ARG A 253 28.83 -13.72 -6.02
N ARG A 254 28.69 -15.05 -6.15
CA ARG A 254 27.54 -15.83 -5.66
C ARG A 254 27.86 -16.56 -4.34
N LYS A 255 28.65 -15.96 -3.44
CA LYS A 255 29.02 -16.60 -2.17
C LYS A 255 27.89 -16.62 -1.14
N TYR A 256 26.96 -15.67 -1.22
CA TYR A 256 25.90 -15.47 -0.21
C TYR A 256 24.51 -15.37 -0.87
N PRO A 257 23.98 -16.49 -1.42
CA PRO A 257 22.64 -16.51 -1.98
C PRO A 257 21.58 -16.40 -0.86
N LEU A 258 20.51 -15.66 -1.11
CA LEU A 258 19.41 -15.47 -0.15
C LEU A 258 18.41 -16.64 -0.12
N GLY A 259 18.51 -17.57 -1.06
CA GLY A 259 17.64 -18.76 -1.11
C GLY A 259 16.25 -18.53 -1.73
N GLY A 260 16.04 -17.39 -2.40
CA GLY A 260 14.81 -17.04 -3.11
C GLY A 260 15.01 -16.82 -4.62
N GLU A 261 14.23 -15.91 -5.20
CA GLU A 261 14.31 -15.59 -6.63
C GLU A 261 15.71 -15.12 -7.05
N PRO A 262 16.23 -15.58 -8.21
CA PRO A 262 17.49 -15.14 -8.81
C PRO A 262 17.71 -13.63 -8.80
N GLU A 263 16.64 -12.86 -8.98
CA GLU A 263 16.58 -11.41 -8.98
C GLU A 263 17.13 -10.81 -7.68
N LEU A 264 16.79 -11.42 -6.53
CA LEU A 264 17.15 -10.94 -5.20
C LEU A 264 18.66 -11.05 -4.95
N ASP A 265 19.34 -12.00 -5.58
CA ASP A 265 20.80 -12.14 -5.50
C ASP A 265 21.55 -11.13 -6.36
N ARG A 266 20.86 -10.35 -7.21
CA ARG A 266 21.45 -9.27 -8.02
C ARG A 266 21.43 -7.94 -7.26
N ARG A 267 21.96 -7.95 -6.04
CA ARG A 267 21.85 -6.85 -5.07
C ARG A 267 23.19 -6.21 -4.71
N VAL A 268 23.09 -5.09 -4.00
CA VAL A 268 24.21 -4.44 -3.31
C VAL A 268 23.81 -4.21 -1.85
N GLU A 269 24.74 -4.50 -0.94
CA GLU A 269 24.59 -4.30 0.49
C GLU A 269 25.61 -3.27 0.99
N ILE A 270 25.27 -2.53 2.03
CA ILE A 270 26.19 -1.73 2.83
C ILE A 270 26.46 -2.51 4.11
N VAL A 271 27.72 -2.84 4.37
CA VAL A 271 28.17 -3.46 5.62
C VAL A 271 28.84 -2.39 6.46
N VAL A 272 28.24 -2.04 7.59
CA VAL A 272 28.81 -1.09 8.53
C VAL A 272 30.07 -1.69 9.13
N THR A 273 31.19 -1.00 8.97
CA THR A 273 32.50 -1.43 9.45
C THR A 273 32.90 -0.74 10.74
N ARG A 274 32.51 0.52 10.95
CA ARG A 274 32.70 1.26 12.21
C ARG A 274 31.65 2.37 12.32
N VAL A 275 31.26 2.69 13.54
CA VAL A 275 30.47 3.89 13.86
C VAL A 275 31.23 4.63 14.95
N TYR A 276 31.50 5.90 14.71
CA TYR A 276 32.08 6.80 15.72
C TYR A 276 30.96 7.55 16.42
N ASP A 277 31.14 7.87 17.70
CA ASP A 277 30.22 8.77 18.40
C ASP A 277 30.37 10.18 17.80
N GLU A 278 29.26 10.90 17.69
CA GLU A 278 29.28 12.31 17.30
C GLU A 278 29.69 13.13 18.54
N ASP A 279 30.86 13.77 18.49
CA ASP A 279 31.35 14.70 19.53
C ASP A 279 30.46 15.94 19.68
#